data_AF-A0A099P1H7-F1
#
_entry.id   AF-A0A099P1H7-F1
#
_cell.length_a   1.000
_cell.length_b   1.000
_cell.length_c   1.000
_cell.angle_alpha   90.00
_cell.angle_beta   90.00
_cell.angle_gamma   90.00
#
_symmetry.space_group_name_H-M   'P 1'
#
loop_
_entity.id
_entity.type
_entity.pdbx_description
1 polymer ?
#
loop_
_entity_poly.entity_id
_entity_poly.type
_entity_poly.pdbx_seq_one_letter_code
_entity_poly.pdbx_strand_id
1 'polypeptide(L)'
;MATTTNNNNVKEEAPISIQALEAGEVDVGSVCRQLESLESLLGSIRSKMVQLLETLATADATTALGAESLVAQQAQESVAQLIGERATFLAEYRRLMPLVRYCKIKMGLSPDQQKVAQHHVV
;
A
#
# COMPACT_ATOMS: atom_id res chain seq x y z
N MET A 1 -8.58 13.92 30.12
CA MET A 1 -7.60 13.22 29.26
C MET A 1 -8.37 12.65 28.09
N ALA A 2 -8.08 13.15 26.89
CA ALA A 2 -8.84 12.80 25.68
C ALA A 2 -8.45 11.40 25.18
N THR A 3 -9.46 10.57 24.96
CA THR A 3 -9.37 9.26 24.31
C THR A 3 -9.20 9.47 22.81
N THR A 4 -8.01 9.23 22.28
CA THR A 4 -7.78 9.16 20.83
C THR A 4 -8.25 7.80 20.33
N THR A 5 -9.50 7.73 19.89
CA THR A 5 -10.05 6.60 19.13
C THR A 5 -9.47 6.65 17.72
N ASN A 6 -8.45 5.84 17.45
CA ASN A 6 -7.88 5.71 16.12
C ASN A 6 -8.76 4.75 15.29
N ASN A 7 -9.85 5.28 14.74
CA ASN A 7 -10.76 4.54 13.85
C ASN A 7 -10.13 4.41 12.45
N ASN A 8 -9.13 3.53 12.31
CA ASN A 8 -8.76 2.98 11.00
C ASN A 8 -9.78 1.91 10.60
N ASN A 9 -11.02 2.33 10.34
CA ASN A 9 -12.05 1.45 9.81
C ASN A 9 -11.92 1.42 8.28
N VAL A 10 -10.86 0.79 7.77
CA VAL A 10 -10.79 0.42 6.36
C VAL A 10 -11.85 -0.65 6.16
N LYS A 11 -12.98 -0.28 5.57
CA LYS A 11 -14.09 -1.18 5.27
C LYS A 11 -13.56 -2.24 4.30
N GLU A 12 -13.33 -3.45 4.79
CA GLU A 12 -12.80 -4.56 3.98
C GLU A 12 -13.91 -4.99 3.01
N GLU A 13 -13.85 -4.51 1.77
CA GLU A 13 -14.77 -4.90 0.71
C GLU A 13 -14.55 -6.37 0.33
N ALA A 14 -15.65 -7.07 0.06
CA ALA A 14 -15.61 -8.49 -0.25
C ALA A 14 -14.76 -8.76 -1.51
N PRO A 15 -13.99 -9.86 -1.55
CA PRO A 15 -13.20 -10.23 -2.72
C PRO A 15 -14.06 -10.34 -3.98
N ILE A 16 -13.53 -9.90 -5.13
CA ILE A 16 -14.28 -10.02 -6.39
C ILE A 16 -14.42 -11.50 -6.76
N SER A 17 -15.65 -11.92 -7.06
CA SER A 17 -15.96 -13.29 -7.46
C SER A 17 -15.49 -13.59 -8.89
N ILE A 18 -14.82 -14.73 -9.08
CA ILE A 18 -14.47 -15.25 -10.41
C ILE A 18 -15.74 -15.58 -11.22
N GLN A 19 -16.82 -16.00 -10.55
CA GLN A 19 -18.08 -16.33 -11.22
C GLN A 19 -18.70 -15.08 -11.86
N ALA A 20 -18.63 -13.93 -11.19
CA ALA A 20 -19.07 -12.65 -11.74
C ALA A 20 -18.21 -12.23 -12.94
N LEU A 21 -16.91 -12.51 -12.90
CA LEU A 21 -16.03 -12.28 -14.05
C LEU A 21 -16.41 -13.16 -15.24
N GLU A 22 -16.61 -14.46 -15.01
CA GLU A 22 -16.99 -15.42 -16.07
C GLU A 22 -18.38 -15.12 -16.64
N ALA A 23 -19.28 -14.57 -15.83
CA ALA A 23 -20.59 -14.09 -16.26
C ALA A 23 -20.55 -12.75 -17.02
N GLY A 24 -19.39 -12.08 -17.10
CA GLY A 24 -19.24 -10.79 -17.77
C GLY A 24 -19.77 -9.60 -16.97
N GLU A 25 -20.04 -9.78 -15.67
CA GLU A 25 -20.60 -8.76 -14.77
C GLU A 25 -19.51 -7.84 -14.18
N VAL A 26 -18.24 -8.20 -14.37
CA VAL A 26 -17.09 -7.42 -13.89
C VAL A 26 -16.62 -6.46 -14.98
N ASP A 27 -16.60 -5.16 -14.67
CA ASP A 27 -15.94 -4.16 -15.51
C ASP A 27 -14.41 -4.33 -15.44
N VAL A 28 -13.87 -5.05 -16.41
CA VAL A 28 -12.43 -5.32 -16.55
C VAL A 28 -11.62 -4.02 -16.68
N GLY A 29 -12.16 -2.99 -17.34
CA GLY A 29 -11.49 -1.70 -17.48
C GLY A 29 -11.34 -0.99 -16.13
N SER A 30 -12.37 -1.07 -15.28
CA SER A 30 -12.30 -0.59 -13.89
C SER A 30 -11.26 -1.36 -13.08
N VAL A 31 -11.22 -2.69 -13.20
CA VAL A 31 -10.22 -3.53 -12.52
C VAL A 31 -8.79 -3.16 -12.94
N CYS A 32 -8.54 -2.94 -14.23
CA CYS A 32 -7.23 -2.50 -14.72
C CYS A 32 -6.80 -1.16 -14.10
N ARG A 33 -7.69 -0.16 -14.09
CA ARG A 33 -7.42 1.14 -13.45
C ARG A 33 -7.14 1.01 -11.95
N GLN A 34 -7.84 0.10 -11.27
CA GLN A 34 -7.61 -0.17 -9.85
C GLN A 34 -6.23 -0.82 -9.62
N LEU A 35 -5.79 -1.74 -10.49
CA LEU A 35 -4.44 -2.32 -10.43
C LEU A 35 -3.34 -1.27 -10.68
N GLU A 36 -3.51 -0.39 -11.66
CA GLU A 36 -2.60 0.73 -11.92
C GLU A 36 -2.53 1.68 -10.72
N SER A 37 -3.67 1.97 -10.09
CA SER A 37 -3.75 2.78 -8.89
C SER A 37 -3.04 2.12 -7.70
N LEU A 38 -3.16 0.80 -7.55
CA LEU A 38 -2.42 0.04 -6.53
C LEU A 38 -0.91 0.07 -6.75
N GLU A 39 -0.45 -0.04 -8.00
CA GLU A 39 0.97 0.06 -8.32
C GLU A 39 1.53 1.45 -7.97
N SER A 40 0.80 2.51 -8.34
CA SER A 40 1.14 3.89 -7.98
C SER A 40 1.17 4.10 -6.46
N LEU A 41 0.16 3.59 -5.74
CA LEU A 41 0.10 3.66 -4.28
C LEU A 41 1.29 2.94 -3.62
N LEU A 42 1.66 1.76 -4.12
CA LEU A 42 2.84 1.03 -3.63
C LEU A 42 4.14 1.81 -3.87
N GLY A 43 4.27 2.45 -5.03
CA GLY A 43 5.40 3.35 -5.34
C GLY A 43 5.46 4.54 -4.37
N SER A 44 4.33 5.18 -4.10
CA SER A 44 4.20 6.28 -3.15
C SER A 44 4.58 5.86 -1.72
N ILE A 45 4.08 4.72 -1.24
CA ILE A 45 4.43 4.15 0.08
C ILE A 45 5.94 3.93 0.18
N ARG A 46 6.56 3.33 -0.85
CA ARG A 46 8.02 3.10 -0.88
C ARG A 46 8.80 4.41 -0.82
N SER A 47 8.41 5.41 -1.62
CA SER A 47 9.07 6.71 -1.64
C SER A 47 8.99 7.40 -0.28
N LYS A 48 7.80 7.42 0.34
CA LYS A 48 7.62 7.98 1.69
C LYS A 48 8.42 7.25 2.77
N MET A 49 8.52 5.92 2.68
CA MET A 49 9.37 5.15 3.58
C MET A 49 10.84 5.56 3.47
N VAL A 50 11.35 5.74 2.24
CA VAL A 50 12.73 6.20 2.00
C VAL A 50 12.94 7.61 2.55
N GLN A 51 12.05 8.55 2.23
CA GLN A 51 12.13 9.92 2.74
C GLN A 51 12.11 10.00 4.27
N LEU A 52 11.29 9.17 4.92
CA LEU A 52 11.23 9.09 6.37
C LEU A 52 12.56 8.56 6.94
N LEU A 53 13.13 7.51 6.34
CA LEU A 53 14.43 6.98 6.75
C LEU A 53 15.56 8.01 6.57
N GLU A 54 15.57 8.75 5.46
CA GLU A 54 16.51 9.84 5.22
C GLU A 54 16.36 10.94 6.28
N THR A 55 15.13 11.38 6.55
CA THR A 55 14.83 12.40 7.56
C THR A 55 15.34 11.98 8.95
N LEU A 56 15.05 10.74 9.36
CA LEU A 56 15.52 10.17 10.63
C LEU A 56 17.04 10.01 10.68
N ALA A 57 17.68 9.62 9.57
CA ALA A 57 19.13 9.46 9.51
C ALA A 57 19.88 10.80 9.60
N THR A 58 19.28 11.88 9.09
CA THR A 58 19.85 13.24 9.18
C THR A 58 19.60 13.93 10.51
N ALA A 59 18.83 13.32 11.42
CA ALA A 59 18.35 13.97 12.64
C ALA A 59 19.40 14.12 13.76
N ASP A 60 20.61 13.55 13.66
CA ASP A 60 21.60 13.58 14.77
C ASP A 60 22.95 14.25 14.43
N ALA A 61 23.23 15.36 15.13
CA ALA A 61 24.52 15.70 15.78
C ALA A 61 24.59 17.14 16.37
N THR A 62 23.70 18.08 16.01
CA THR A 62 23.90 19.51 16.39
C THR A 62 22.67 20.29 16.87
N THR A 63 21.49 19.69 16.94
CA THR A 63 20.24 20.45 17.19
C THR A 63 19.84 20.47 18.65
N ALA A 64 20.63 21.21 19.45
CA ALA A 64 20.31 21.51 20.83
C ALA A 64 18.91 22.17 20.98
N LEU A 65 18.08 21.55 21.83
CA LEU A 65 16.90 22.12 22.49
C LEU A 65 15.75 22.58 21.55
N GLY A 66 14.93 21.61 21.10
CA GLY A 66 13.57 21.86 20.59
C GLY A 66 13.25 21.21 19.24
N ALA A 67 14.25 21.10 18.36
CA ALA A 67 14.07 20.53 17.01
C ALA A 67 13.88 19.00 17.02
N GLU A 68 14.54 18.29 17.94
CA GLU A 68 14.41 16.83 18.09
C GLU A 68 12.96 16.40 18.39
N SER A 69 12.23 17.19 19.19
CA SER A 69 10.82 16.92 19.50
C SER A 69 9.91 17.11 18.28
N LEU A 70 10.19 18.10 17.42
CA LEU A 70 9.39 18.36 16.23
C LEU A 70 9.65 17.32 15.14
N VAL A 71 10.92 16.95 14.93
CA VAL A 71 11.31 15.90 13.97
C VAL A 71 10.75 14.54 14.40
N ALA A 72 10.81 14.20 15.69
CA ALA A 72 10.22 12.98 16.21
C ALA A 72 8.68 12.95 16.04
N GLN A 73 8.01 14.08 16.29
CA GLN A 73 6.56 14.19 16.08
C GLN A 73 6.18 14.04 14.60
N GLN A 74 6.89 14.73 13.71
CA GLN A 74 6.65 14.64 12.27
C GLN A 74 6.94 13.23 11.73
N ALA A 75 7.97 12.56 12.24
CA ALA A 75 8.25 11.17 11.92
C ALA A 75 7.13 10.25 12.40
N GLN A 76 6.61 10.45 13.62
CA GLN A 76 5.51 9.66 14.17
C GLN A 76 4.23 9.81 13.35
N GLU A 77 3.88 11.03 12.94
CA GLU A 77 2.74 11.29 12.06
C GLU A 77 2.92 10.62 10.69
N SER A 78 4.12 10.74 10.11
CA SER A 78 4.46 10.11 8.82
C SER A 78 4.37 8.57 8.88
N VAL A 79 4.80 7.97 9.99
CA VAL A 79 4.65 6.52 10.23
C VAL A 79 3.18 6.13 10.34
N ALA A 80 2.37 6.89 11.07
CA ALA A 80 0.94 6.62 11.21
C ALA A 80 0.23 6.68 9.86
N GLN A 81 0.56 7.67 9.02
CA GLN A 81 0.04 7.78 7.67
C GLN A 81 0.46 6.59 6.79
N LEU A 82 1.74 6.21 6.82
CA LEU A 82 2.26 5.05 6.09
C LEU A 82 1.56 3.75 6.48
N ILE A 83 1.26 3.55 7.76
CA ILE A 83 0.50 2.39 8.24
C ILE A 83 -0.91 2.39 7.65
N GLY A 84 -1.58 3.55 7.62
CA GLY A 84 -2.90 3.70 7.00
C GLY A 84 -2.89 3.38 5.51
N GLU A 85 -1.97 3.99 4.76
CA GLU A 85 -1.82 3.76 3.32
C GLU A 85 -1.49 2.30 3.00
N ARG A 86 -0.62 1.66 3.80
CA ARG A 86 -0.33 0.23 3.69
C ARG A 86 -1.57 -0.62 3.95
N ALA A 87 -2.39 -0.28 4.93
CA ALA A 87 -3.61 -1.01 5.23
C ALA A 87 -4.61 -0.92 4.06
N THR A 88 -4.80 0.29 3.50
CA THR A 88 -5.62 0.51 2.30
C THR A 88 -5.10 -0.30 1.11
N PHE A 89 -3.80 -0.24 0.84
CA PHE A 89 -3.17 -1.04 -0.23
C PHE A 89 -3.45 -2.53 -0.05
N LEU A 90 -3.26 -3.08 1.16
CA LEU A 90 -3.46 -4.51 1.42
C LEU A 90 -4.92 -4.93 1.28
N ALA A 91 -5.86 -4.11 1.72
CA ALA A 91 -7.29 -4.41 1.58
C ALA A 91 -7.69 -4.49 0.11
N GLU A 92 -7.35 -3.48 -0.68
CA GLU A 92 -7.65 -3.44 -2.11
C GLU A 92 -6.91 -4.54 -2.89
N TYR A 93 -5.64 -4.79 -2.57
CA TYR A 93 -4.88 -5.87 -3.19
C TYR A 93 -5.51 -7.24 -2.93
N ARG A 94 -5.93 -7.52 -1.67
CA ARG A 94 -6.63 -8.77 -1.32
C ARG A 94 -7.93 -8.92 -2.09
N ARG A 95 -8.68 -7.83 -2.23
CA ARG A 95 -9.95 -7.81 -2.95
C ARG A 95 -9.81 -8.22 -4.42
N LEU A 96 -8.74 -7.75 -5.07
CA LEU A 96 -8.43 -8.04 -6.48
C LEU A 96 -7.69 -9.36 -6.70
N MET A 97 -7.19 -9.99 -5.65
CA MET A 97 -6.30 -11.15 -5.78
C MET A 97 -6.89 -12.41 -6.41
N PRO A 98 -8.16 -12.77 -6.19
CA PRO A 98 -8.78 -13.88 -6.91
C PRO A 98 -8.74 -13.69 -8.43
N LEU A 99 -8.99 -12.46 -8.88
CA LEU A 99 -8.95 -12.06 -10.29
C LEU A 99 -7.55 -12.17 -10.87
N VAL A 100 -6.56 -11.58 -10.21
CA VAL A 100 -5.16 -11.63 -10.65
C VAL A 100 -4.67 -13.08 -10.74
N ARG A 101 -5.00 -13.92 -9.75
CA ARG A 101 -4.66 -15.35 -9.74
C ARG A 101 -5.33 -16.10 -10.88
N TYR A 102 -6.63 -15.86 -11.10
CA TYR A 102 -7.37 -16.47 -12.20
C TYR A 102 -6.78 -16.12 -13.57
N CYS A 103 -6.45 -14.85 -13.80
CA CYS A 103 -5.80 -14.40 -15.03
C CYS A 103 -4.43 -15.08 -15.22
N LYS A 104 -3.59 -15.15 -14.18
CA LYS A 104 -2.31 -15.87 -14.23
C LYS A 104 -2.48 -17.33 -14.66
N ILE A 105 -3.44 -18.04 -14.05
CA ILE A 105 -3.74 -19.44 -14.38
C ILE A 105 -4.17 -19.56 -15.85
N LYS A 106 -5.06 -18.70 -16.33
CA LYS A 106 -5.49 -18.68 -17.74
C LYS A 106 -4.35 -18.39 -18.72
N MET A 107 -3.36 -17.63 -18.30
CA MET A 107 -2.14 -17.36 -19.07
C MET A 107 -1.09 -18.48 -18.98
N GLY A 108 -1.36 -19.58 -18.25
CA GLY A 108 -0.39 -20.65 -18.01
C GLY A 108 0.74 -20.27 -17.06
N LEU A 109 0.58 -19.17 -16.31
CA LEU A 109 1.53 -18.72 -15.29
C LEU A 109 1.20 -19.34 -13.93
N SER A 110 2.23 -19.61 -13.14
CA SER A 110 2.03 -20.13 -11.78
C SER A 110 1.50 -19.01 -10.86
N PRO A 111 0.37 -19.21 -10.16
CA PRO A 111 -0.27 -18.16 -9.36
C PRO A 111 0.59 -17.67 -8.19
N ASP A 112 1.48 -18.52 -7.69
CA ASP A 112 2.34 -18.27 -6.52
C ASP A 112 3.82 -18.06 -6.86
N GLN A 113 4.19 -17.94 -8.14
CA GLN A 113 5.55 -17.53 -8.50
C GLN A 113 5.77 -16.07 -8.10
N GLN A 114 6.26 -15.85 -6.88
CA GLN A 114 7.04 -14.68 -6.51
C GLN A 114 8.34 -14.70 -7.32
N LYS A 115 8.28 -14.30 -8.58
CA LYS A 115 9.49 -13.76 -9.21
C LYS A 115 9.77 -12.47 -8.45
N VAL A 116 10.89 -12.41 -7.73
CA VAL A 116 11.42 -11.17 -7.17
C VAL A 116 11.55 -10.22 -8.35
N ALA A 117 10.59 -9.32 -8.52
CA ALA A 117 10.65 -8.32 -9.57
C ALA A 117 11.90 -7.48 -9.29
N GLN A 118 12.82 -7.41 -10.25
CA GLN A 118 13.98 -6.53 -10.13
C GLN A 118 13.48 -5.13 -9.81
N HIS A 119 14.00 -4.55 -8.74
CA HIS A 119 13.67 -3.19 -8.33
C HIS A 119 14.10 -2.24 -9.46
N HIS A 120 13.14 -1.76 -10.25
CA HIS A 120 13.41 -0.78 -11.28
C HIS A 120 13.54 0.58 -10.59
N VAL A 121 14.78 1.07 -10.49
CA VAL A 121 15.08 2.45 -10.15
C VAL A 121 14.91 3.25 -11.44
N VAL A 122 13.94 4.16 -11.48
CA VAL A 122 13.81 5.17 -12.54
C VAL A 122 14.55 6.42 -12.11
#